data_AF-A0A5C6ZZD9-F1
#
_entry.id   AF-A0A5C6ZZD9-F1
#
_cell.length_a   1.000
_cell.length_b   1.000
_cell.length_c   1.000
_cell.angle_alpha   90.00
_cell.angle_beta   90.00
_cell.angle_gamma   90.00
#
_symmetry.space_group_name_H-M   'P 1'
#
loop_
_entity.id
_entity.type
_entity.pdbx_description
1 polymer ?
#
loop_
_entity_poly.entity_id
_entity_poly.type
_entity_poly.pdbx_seq_one_letter_code
_entity_poly.pdbx_strand_id
1 'polypeptide(L)'
;MEESAPKQSTLQGIPEALTPKNKYTDDLIDHYWGSINYISTLIKASELKAGLILSFYGILLNFIFKSIGTVLSEVSNANFFYVLIGLWFLCTAISIYNCVRCFIPKIERDYDKNIFFFGDVITKFGSIKEFAKTFHQVSVDEDQLFEQLGEQIYIISKIAAWKFSNVKRAIWFLAFGLLIIFISTVYYFILSLL
;
A
#
# COMPACT_ATOMS: atom_id res chain seq x y z
N MET A 1 65.93 14.18 -23.42
CA MET A 1 66.29 13.69 -22.07
C MET A 1 66.51 14.93 -21.24
N GLU A 2 65.67 15.33 -20.29
CA GLU A 2 64.72 14.58 -19.47
C GLU A 2 63.66 15.56 -18.94
N GLU A 3 62.40 15.14 -19.01
CA GLU A 3 61.21 15.87 -18.58
C GLU A 3 61.04 15.71 -17.06
N SER A 4 60.92 16.81 -16.33
CA SER A 4 60.71 16.81 -14.88
C SER A 4 59.22 16.71 -14.55
N ALA A 5 58.77 15.50 -14.22
CA ALA A 5 57.43 15.23 -13.69
C ALA A 5 57.34 15.56 -12.18
N PRO A 6 56.21 16.10 -11.68
CA PRO A 6 56.02 16.38 -10.26
C PRO A 6 55.61 15.14 -9.45
N LYS A 7 56.10 15.07 -8.21
CA LYS A 7 55.91 14.01 -7.22
C LYS A 7 54.42 13.68 -6.99
N GLN A 8 54.06 12.41 -7.19
CA GLN A 8 52.81 11.83 -6.72
C GLN A 8 52.79 11.82 -5.19
N SER A 9 51.78 12.50 -4.62
CA SER A 9 51.37 12.42 -3.22
C SER A 9 50.73 11.05 -2.98
N THR A 10 51.46 10.15 -2.33
CA THR A 10 50.94 8.90 -1.76
C THR A 10 49.96 9.21 -0.62
N LEU A 11 48.66 9.32 -0.94
CA LEU A 11 47.60 9.04 0.04
C LEU A 11 47.42 7.52 0.10
N GLN A 12 48.34 6.92 0.85
CA GLN A 12 48.33 5.51 1.20
C GLN A 12 47.12 5.27 2.12
N GLY A 13 46.23 4.38 1.68
CA GLY A 13 44.98 4.05 2.36
C GLY A 13 45.19 3.69 3.83
N ILE A 14 44.38 4.30 4.68
CA ILE A 14 44.12 3.81 6.03
C ILE A 14 43.00 2.78 5.87
N PRO A 15 43.24 1.47 6.13
CA PRO A 15 42.13 0.56 6.32
C PRO A 15 41.50 0.95 7.66
N GLU A 16 40.36 1.64 7.59
CA GLU A 16 39.52 1.88 8.75
C GLU A 16 39.08 0.50 9.27
N ALA A 17 39.83 -0.01 10.25
CA ALA A 17 39.51 -1.27 10.89
C ALA A 17 38.11 -1.13 11.49
N LEU A 18 37.16 -1.91 10.95
CA LEU A 18 35.78 -2.02 11.43
C LEU A 18 35.79 -2.26 12.94
N THR A 19 35.58 -1.21 13.72
CA THR A 19 35.39 -1.36 15.16
C THR A 19 34.07 -2.12 15.39
N PRO A 20 33.98 -3.02 16.39
CA PRO A 20 32.78 -3.82 16.62
C PRO A 20 31.52 -2.97 16.86
N LYS A 21 31.69 -1.72 17.31
CA LYS A 21 30.61 -0.74 17.45
C LYS A 21 30.03 -0.33 16.09
N ASN A 22 30.87 -0.02 15.11
CA ASN A 22 30.43 0.45 13.79
C ASN A 22 29.62 -0.64 13.05
N LYS A 23 30.08 -1.89 13.13
CA LYS A 23 29.38 -3.04 12.56
C LYS A 23 27.99 -3.26 13.19
N TYR A 24 27.87 -3.10 14.51
CA TYR A 24 26.59 -3.25 15.20
C TYR A 24 25.58 -2.18 14.80
N THR A 25 26.02 -0.92 14.67
CA THR A 25 25.19 0.19 14.22
C THR A 25 24.72 -0.01 12.77
N ASP A 26 25.61 -0.46 11.88
CA ASP A 26 25.28 -0.78 10.49
C ASP A 26 24.22 -1.90 10.39
N ASP A 27 24.42 -3.00 11.13
CA ASP A 27 23.46 -4.12 11.20
C ASP A 27 22.09 -3.64 11.70
N LEU A 28 22.07 -2.71 12.67
CA LEU A 28 20.83 -2.16 13.21
C LEU A 28 20.12 -1.29 12.18
N ILE A 29 20.83 -0.39 11.49
CA ILE A 29 20.27 0.44 10.40
C ILE A 29 19.63 -0.46 9.34
N ASP A 30 20.31 -1.54 8.96
CA ASP A 30 19.81 -2.53 8.00
C ASP A 30 18.51 -3.20 8.49
N HIS A 31 18.38 -3.50 9.77
CA HIS A 31 17.14 -4.04 10.35
C HIS A 31 15.97 -3.05 10.27
N TYR A 32 16.21 -1.77 10.55
CA TYR A 32 15.18 -0.73 10.44
C TYR A 32 14.73 -0.55 8.98
N TRP A 33 15.68 -0.41 8.05
CA TRP A 33 15.37 -0.30 6.62
C TRP A 33 14.72 -1.57 6.07
N GLY A 34 15.15 -2.75 6.52
CA GLY A 34 14.53 -4.02 6.22
C GLY A 34 13.06 -4.05 6.63
N SER A 35 12.75 -3.56 7.83
CA SER A 35 11.38 -3.45 8.33
C SER A 35 10.54 -2.46 7.50
N ILE A 36 11.09 -1.30 7.17
CA ILE A 36 10.44 -0.30 6.31
C ILE A 36 10.10 -0.89 4.93
N ASN A 37 11.07 -1.58 4.32
CA ASN A 37 10.91 -2.22 3.02
C ASN A 37 9.89 -3.37 3.06
N TYR A 38 9.91 -4.18 4.12
CA TYR A 38 8.92 -5.22 4.33
C TYR A 38 7.50 -4.64 4.39
N ILE A 39 7.27 -3.61 5.21
CA ILE A 39 5.95 -2.98 5.35
C ILE A 39 5.51 -2.28 4.05
N SER A 40 6.42 -1.60 3.36
CA SER A 40 6.17 -1.02 2.04
C SER A 40 5.75 -2.08 1.01
N THR A 41 6.39 -3.25 1.04
CA THR A 41 6.02 -4.39 0.18
C THR A 41 4.63 -4.91 0.53
N LEU A 42 4.28 -4.99 1.81
CA LEU A 42 2.93 -5.35 2.25
C LEU A 42 1.88 -4.34 1.75
N ILE A 43 2.17 -3.04 1.80
CA ILE A 43 1.29 -1.99 1.23
C ILE A 43 1.06 -2.23 -0.26
N LYS A 44 2.13 -2.42 -1.04
CA LYS A 44 2.03 -2.70 -2.49
C LYS A 44 1.21 -3.95 -2.77
N ALA A 45 1.42 -5.01 -1.99
CA ALA A 45 0.64 -6.25 -2.11
C ALA A 45 -0.86 -6.03 -1.80
N SER A 46 -1.20 -5.16 -0.85
CA SER A 46 -2.59 -4.82 -0.54
C SER A 46 -3.26 -4.05 -1.68
N GLU A 47 -2.57 -3.08 -2.28
CA GLU A 47 -3.05 -2.32 -3.45
C GLU A 47 -3.22 -3.23 -4.67
N LEU A 48 -2.30 -4.17 -4.89
CA LEU A 48 -2.41 -5.16 -5.94
C LEU A 48 -3.66 -6.04 -5.76
N LYS A 49 -3.93 -6.52 -4.54
CA LYS A 49 -5.15 -7.29 -4.24
C LYS A 49 -6.42 -6.48 -4.51
N ALA A 50 -6.46 -5.22 -4.10
CA ALA A 50 -7.59 -4.33 -4.39
C ALA A 50 -7.79 -4.14 -5.91
N GLY A 51 -6.69 -4.00 -6.66
CA GLY A 51 -6.70 -3.89 -8.12
C GLY A 51 -7.28 -5.13 -8.79
N LEU A 52 -6.84 -6.32 -8.38
CA LEU A 52 -7.37 -7.59 -8.88
C LEU A 52 -8.88 -7.73 -8.63
N ILE A 53 -9.36 -7.31 -7.45
CA ILE A 53 -10.80 -7.31 -7.13
C ILE A 53 -11.57 -6.36 -8.05
N LEU A 54 -11.05 -5.15 -8.30
CA LEU A 54 -11.69 -4.20 -9.22
C LEU A 54 -11.73 -4.74 -10.66
N SER A 55 -10.64 -5.34 -11.14
CA SER A 55 -10.61 -5.98 -12.46
C SER A 55 -11.63 -7.10 -12.57
N PHE A 56 -11.74 -7.94 -11.53
CA PHE A 56 -12.77 -8.99 -11.47
C PHE A 56 -14.18 -8.40 -11.54
N TYR A 57 -14.48 -7.35 -10.78
CA TYR A 57 -15.77 -6.66 -10.87
C TYR A 57 -16.02 -6.04 -12.24
N GLY A 58 -15.00 -5.49 -12.91
CA GLY A 58 -15.14 -4.96 -14.27
C GLY A 58 -15.65 -6.02 -15.24
N ILE A 59 -15.10 -7.24 -15.15
CA ILE A 59 -15.54 -8.39 -15.96
C ILE A 59 -16.96 -8.82 -15.57
N LEU A 60 -17.21 -9.00 -14.27
CA LEU A 60 -18.50 -9.46 -13.76
C LEU A 60 -19.64 -8.50 -14.12
N LEU A 61 -19.44 -7.19 -13.91
CA LEU A 61 -20.41 -6.17 -14.24
C LEU A 61 -20.67 -6.08 -15.75
N ASN A 62 -19.64 -6.28 -16.59
CA ASN A 62 -19.84 -6.34 -18.05
C ASN A 62 -20.78 -7.48 -18.45
N PHE A 63 -20.60 -8.66 -17.86
CA PHE A 63 -21.47 -9.81 -18.13
C PHE A 63 -22.91 -9.54 -17.64
N ILE A 64 -23.07 -9.06 -16.40
CA ILE A 64 -24.38 -8.72 -15.82
C ILE A 64 -25.10 -7.68 -16.69
N PHE A 65 -24.41 -6.61 -17.10
CA PHE A 65 -25.01 -5.54 -17.89
C PHE A 65 -25.55 -6.02 -19.25
N LYS A 66 -24.91 -7.01 -19.86
CA LYS A 66 -25.40 -7.61 -21.12
C LYS A 66 -26.64 -8.48 -20.91
N SER A 67 -26.72 -9.18 -19.78
CA SER A 67 -27.78 -10.16 -19.52
C SER A 67 -28.98 -9.59 -18.74
N ILE A 68 -28.84 -8.42 -18.11
CA ILE A 68 -29.85 -7.90 -17.18
C ILE A 68 -31.21 -7.66 -17.84
N GLY A 69 -31.24 -7.17 -19.09
CA GLY A 69 -32.50 -6.88 -19.78
C GLY A 69 -33.39 -8.11 -19.97
N THR A 70 -32.80 -9.21 -20.47
CA THR A 70 -33.49 -10.49 -20.67
C THR A 70 -33.98 -11.07 -19.34
N VAL A 71 -33.11 -11.07 -18.32
CA VAL A 71 -33.45 -11.63 -17.00
C VAL A 71 -34.58 -10.83 -16.33
N LEU A 72 -34.57 -9.50 -16.44
CA LEU A 72 -35.60 -8.66 -15.81
C LEU A 72 -36.98 -8.81 -16.48
N SER A 73 -37.02 -9.08 -17.79
CA SER A 73 -38.29 -9.29 -18.51
C SER A 73 -38.96 -10.62 -18.17
N GLU A 74 -38.18 -11.67 -17.92
CA GLU A 74 -38.72 -13.02 -17.63
C GLU A 74 -39.16 -13.17 -16.17
N VAL A 75 -38.61 -12.36 -15.26
CA VAL A 75 -38.80 -12.48 -13.80
C VAL A 75 -39.71 -11.37 -13.25
N SER A 76 -40.48 -10.69 -14.11
CA SER A 76 -41.13 -9.39 -13.79
C SER A 76 -42.09 -9.40 -12.59
N ASN A 77 -42.57 -10.57 -12.15
CA ASN A 77 -43.48 -10.73 -11.01
C ASN A 77 -42.83 -11.26 -9.72
N ALA A 78 -41.51 -11.50 -9.68
CA ALA A 78 -40.85 -12.05 -8.49
C ALA A 78 -40.14 -10.97 -7.67
N ASN A 79 -40.89 -10.33 -6.75
CA ASN A 79 -40.36 -9.32 -5.81
C ASN A 79 -39.11 -9.79 -5.06
N PHE A 80 -39.02 -11.07 -4.71
CA PHE A 80 -37.85 -11.65 -4.04
C PHE A 80 -36.57 -11.53 -4.87
N PHE A 81 -36.64 -11.73 -6.19
CA PHE A 81 -35.49 -11.62 -7.08
C PHE A 81 -34.93 -10.20 -7.11
N TYR A 82 -35.81 -9.19 -7.16
CA TYR A 82 -35.41 -7.78 -7.13
C TYR A 82 -34.68 -7.41 -5.82
N VAL A 83 -35.13 -7.96 -4.67
CA VAL A 83 -34.45 -7.77 -3.39
C VAL A 83 -33.04 -8.36 -3.40
N LEU A 84 -32.87 -9.58 -3.96
CA LEU A 84 -31.56 -10.22 -4.06
C LEU A 84 -30.60 -9.42 -4.95
N ILE A 85 -31.07 -8.95 -6.11
CA ILE A 85 -30.25 -8.13 -7.02
C ILE A 85 -29.88 -6.79 -6.37
N GLY A 86 -30.81 -6.15 -5.68
CA GLY A 86 -30.54 -4.92 -4.92
C GLY A 86 -29.48 -5.13 -3.84
N LEU A 87 -29.58 -6.21 -3.06
CA LEU A 87 -28.61 -6.55 -2.03
C LEU A 87 -27.22 -6.85 -2.63
N TRP A 88 -27.17 -7.60 -3.73
CA TRP A 88 -25.93 -7.85 -4.46
C TRP A 88 -25.25 -6.55 -4.93
N PHE A 89 -26.04 -5.62 -5.48
CA PHE A 89 -25.52 -4.34 -5.94
C PHE A 89 -24.92 -3.54 -4.78
N LEU A 90 -25.59 -3.51 -3.63
CA LEU A 90 -25.08 -2.87 -2.41
C LEU A 90 -23.76 -3.51 -1.93
N CYS A 91 -23.67 -4.85 -1.88
CA CYS A 91 -22.43 -5.54 -1.54
C CYS A 91 -21.29 -5.17 -2.50
N THR A 92 -21.59 -5.15 -3.81
CA THR A 92 -20.62 -4.78 -4.85
C THR A 92 -20.14 -3.34 -4.68
N ALA A 93 -21.06 -2.38 -4.46
CA ALA A 93 -20.72 -0.99 -4.23
C ALA A 93 -19.83 -0.79 -2.98
N ILE A 94 -20.18 -1.45 -1.87
CA ILE A 94 -19.37 -1.38 -0.63
C ILE A 94 -17.99 -2.00 -0.86
N SER A 95 -17.90 -3.12 -1.59
CA SER A 95 -16.60 -3.72 -1.91
C SER A 95 -15.73 -2.79 -2.74
N ILE A 96 -16.26 -2.23 -3.83
CA ILE A 96 -15.56 -1.28 -4.70
C ILE A 96 -15.11 -0.06 -3.91
N TYR A 97 -15.96 0.48 -3.05
CA TYR A 97 -15.61 1.61 -2.18
C TYR A 97 -14.39 1.31 -1.30
N ASN A 98 -14.33 0.12 -0.67
CA ASN A 98 -13.17 -0.28 0.13
C ASN A 98 -11.91 -0.47 -0.74
N CYS A 99 -12.03 -1.00 -1.96
CA CYS A 99 -10.90 -1.08 -2.89
C CYS A 99 -10.36 0.30 -3.27
N VAL A 100 -11.23 1.26 -3.59
CA VAL A 100 -10.81 2.64 -3.93
C VAL A 100 -10.09 3.29 -2.75
N ARG A 101 -10.61 3.13 -1.52
CA ARG A 101 -9.90 3.61 -0.32
C ARG A 101 -8.52 3.01 -0.17
N CYS A 102 -8.31 1.75 -0.56
CA CYS A 102 -6.98 1.15 -0.52
C CYS A 102 -5.98 1.90 -1.41
N PHE A 103 -6.40 2.51 -2.52
CA PHE A 103 -5.50 3.27 -3.41
C PHE A 103 -5.26 4.71 -2.97
N ILE A 104 -6.22 5.33 -2.28
CA ILE A 104 -6.08 6.73 -1.86
C ILE A 104 -4.89 6.86 -0.91
N PRO A 105 -3.92 7.75 -1.21
CA PRO A 105 -2.78 7.97 -0.34
C PRO A 105 -3.24 8.57 0.98
N LYS A 106 -2.84 7.95 2.08
CA LYS A 106 -3.12 8.45 3.43
C LYS A 106 -1.84 9.07 3.99
N ILE A 107 -1.90 10.36 4.24
CA ILE A 107 -0.81 11.13 4.86
C ILE A 107 -1.18 11.30 6.33
N GLU A 108 -0.42 10.63 7.22
CA GLU A 108 -0.44 10.97 8.63
C GLU A 108 0.25 12.33 8.80
N ARG A 109 -0.20 13.15 9.75
CA ARG A 109 0.42 14.47 10.03
C ARG A 109 0.71 14.71 11.50
N ASP A 110 0.29 13.79 12.36
CA ASP A 110 0.46 13.85 13.81
C ASP A 110 1.75 13.12 14.20
N TYR A 111 2.89 13.76 13.94
CA TYR A 111 4.23 13.36 14.37
C TYR A 111 5.20 14.53 14.19
N ASP A 112 6.34 14.48 14.88
CA ASP A 112 7.39 15.47 14.78
C ASP A 112 8.06 15.48 13.39
N LYS A 113 8.79 16.53 13.06
CA LYS A 113 9.45 16.61 11.74
C LYS A 113 10.44 15.46 11.57
N ASN A 114 10.31 14.70 10.48
CA ASN A 114 11.12 13.50 10.26
C ASN A 114 11.88 13.57 8.93
N ILE A 115 13.21 13.38 8.94
CA ILE A 115 14.06 13.51 7.74
C ILE A 115 13.80 12.41 6.70
N PHE A 116 13.20 11.29 7.10
CA PHE A 116 12.85 10.17 6.21
C PHE A 116 11.44 10.31 5.62
N PHE A 117 10.63 11.23 6.14
CA PHE A 117 9.30 11.48 5.61
C PHE A 117 9.32 12.43 4.41
N PHE A 118 9.01 11.91 3.23
CA PHE A 118 9.11 12.67 1.97
C PHE A 118 8.38 14.03 1.98
N GLY A 119 7.24 14.13 2.66
CA GLY A 119 6.48 15.38 2.75
C GLY A 119 7.20 16.43 3.59
N ASP A 120 7.91 16.01 4.62
CA ASP A 120 8.63 16.89 5.55
C ASP A 120 9.93 17.38 4.92
N VAL A 121 10.63 16.51 4.16
CA VAL A 121 11.83 16.88 3.38
C VAL A 121 11.59 18.15 2.56
N ILE A 122 10.42 18.27 1.93
CA ILE A 122 10.08 19.39 1.06
C ILE A 122 9.45 20.57 1.83
N THR A 123 8.73 20.32 2.92
CA THR A 123 7.91 21.37 3.58
C THR A 123 8.48 21.89 4.89
N LYS A 124 9.36 21.16 5.56
CA LYS A 124 9.85 21.45 6.92
C LYS A 124 11.36 21.64 7.04
N PHE A 125 12.17 21.30 6.03
CA PHE A 125 13.64 21.32 6.11
C PHE A 125 14.35 22.37 5.23
N GLY A 126 13.60 23.33 4.67
CA GLY A 126 14.17 24.49 3.97
C GLY A 126 14.76 24.14 2.60
N SER A 127 15.96 24.64 2.32
CA SER A 127 16.68 24.45 1.07
C SER A 127 17.41 23.10 1.00
N ILE A 128 17.80 22.69 -0.21
CA ILE A 128 18.56 21.45 -0.46
C ILE A 128 19.83 21.37 0.42
N LYS A 129 20.53 22.49 0.61
CA LYS A 129 21.75 22.54 1.42
C LYS A 129 21.46 22.37 2.91
N GLU A 130 20.37 22.96 3.39
CA GLU A 130 19.94 22.86 4.79
C GLU A 130 19.46 21.45 5.12
N PHE A 131 18.69 20.83 4.22
CA PHE A 131 18.31 19.43 4.34
C PHE A 131 19.55 18.52 4.35
N ALA A 132 20.48 18.67 3.41
CA ALA A 132 21.68 17.83 3.36
C ALA A 132 22.52 17.92 4.64
N LYS A 133 22.63 19.12 5.22
CA LYS A 133 23.31 19.33 6.51
C LYS A 133 22.56 18.67 7.66
N THR A 134 21.24 18.85 7.73
CA THR A 134 20.39 18.27 8.78
C THR A 134 20.39 16.75 8.70
N PHE A 135 20.29 16.19 7.49
CA PHE A 135 20.37 14.76 7.23
C PHE A 135 21.68 14.19 7.77
N HIS A 136 22.82 14.79 7.40
CA HIS A 136 24.12 14.33 7.90
C HIS A 136 24.23 14.43 9.43
N GLN A 137 23.73 15.52 10.03
CA GLN A 137 23.76 15.71 11.49
C GLN A 137 22.95 14.62 12.22
N VAL A 138 21.74 14.32 11.76
CA VAL A 138 20.90 13.26 12.33
C VAL A 138 21.49 11.88 12.05
N SER A 139 22.09 11.64 10.88
CA SER A 139 22.71 10.34 10.58
C SER A 139 23.93 10.00 11.42
N VAL A 140 24.61 11.00 12.01
CA VAL A 140 25.76 10.79 12.90
C VAL A 140 25.32 10.60 14.36
N ASP A 141 24.14 11.11 14.72
CA ASP A 141 23.53 10.94 16.04
C ASP A 141 22.67 9.66 16.05
N GLU A 142 23.24 8.55 16.56
CA GLU A 142 22.58 7.24 16.59
C GLU A 142 21.20 7.28 17.27
N ASP A 143 21.05 8.02 18.38
CA ASP A 143 19.79 8.09 19.12
C ASP A 143 18.70 8.77 18.28
N GLN A 144 19.01 9.93 17.69
CA GLN A 144 18.05 10.62 16.80
C GLN A 144 17.77 9.83 15.52
N LEU A 145 18.77 9.15 14.97
CA LEU A 145 18.62 8.33 13.78
C LEU A 145 17.62 7.19 14.01
N PHE A 146 17.81 6.41 15.07
CA PHE A 146 16.95 5.28 15.37
C PHE A 146 15.56 5.72 15.84
N GLU A 147 15.44 6.85 16.54
CA GLU A 147 14.16 7.46 16.88
C GLU A 147 13.36 7.78 15.60
N GLN A 148 13.94 8.51 14.65
CA GLN A 148 13.24 8.88 13.41
C GLN A 148 12.95 7.69 12.50
N LEU A 149 13.82 6.67 12.47
CA LEU A 149 13.54 5.42 11.75
C LEU A 149 12.38 4.64 12.41
N GLY A 150 12.32 4.61 13.74
CA GLY A 150 11.24 3.99 14.51
C GLY A 150 9.89 4.67 14.28
N GLU A 151 9.85 6.00 14.28
CA GLU A 151 8.66 6.78 13.92
C GLU A 151 8.18 6.43 12.51
N GLN A 152 9.11 6.37 11.55
CA GLN A 152 8.78 6.04 10.17
C GLN A 152 8.18 4.63 10.06
N ILE A 153 8.73 3.63 10.77
CA ILE A 153 8.16 2.28 10.87
C ILE A 153 6.74 2.32 11.42
N TYR A 154 6.51 3.05 12.51
CA TYR A 154 5.18 3.14 13.11
C TYR A 154 4.14 3.75 12.15
N ILE A 155 4.49 4.86 11.49
CA ILE A 155 3.62 5.56 10.54
C ILE A 155 3.26 4.65 9.35
N ILE A 156 4.24 4.03 8.71
CA ILE A 156 3.99 3.15 7.56
C ILE A 156 3.23 1.88 7.98
N SER A 157 3.46 1.34 9.19
CA SER A 157 2.68 0.22 9.74
C SER A 157 1.20 0.60 9.91
N LYS A 158 0.91 1.81 10.41
CA LYS A 158 -0.46 2.31 10.54
C LYS A 158 -1.16 2.43 9.19
N ILE A 159 -0.44 2.90 8.17
CA ILE A 159 -0.96 2.96 6.78
C ILE A 159 -1.22 1.55 6.24
N ALA A 160 -0.27 0.63 6.42
CA ALA A 160 -0.41 -0.75 6.01
C ALA A 160 -1.64 -1.41 6.65
N ALA A 161 -1.77 -1.35 7.98
CA ALA A 161 -2.89 -1.92 8.71
C ALA A 161 -4.25 -1.39 8.20
N TRP A 162 -4.33 -0.08 7.94
CA TRP A 162 -5.53 0.52 7.38
C TRP A 162 -5.85 0.00 5.96
N LYS A 163 -4.86 -0.08 5.06
CA LYS A 163 -5.06 -0.61 3.70
C LYS A 163 -5.47 -2.09 3.73
N PHE A 164 -4.80 -2.93 4.52
CA PHE A 164 -5.18 -4.34 4.70
C PHE A 164 -6.59 -4.51 5.25
N SER A 165 -7.03 -3.65 6.18
CA SER A 165 -8.39 -3.68 6.71
C SER A 165 -9.44 -3.42 5.61
N ASN A 166 -9.20 -2.43 4.75
CA ASN A 166 -10.07 -2.15 3.61
C ASN A 166 -10.09 -3.31 2.61
N VAL A 167 -8.93 -3.87 2.25
CA VAL A 167 -8.84 -5.04 1.34
C VAL A 167 -9.59 -6.24 1.91
N LYS A 168 -9.41 -6.54 3.21
CA LYS A 168 -10.13 -7.63 3.88
C LYS A 168 -11.64 -7.43 3.77
N ARG A 169 -12.14 -6.21 4.05
CA ARG A 169 -13.57 -5.88 3.92
C ARG A 169 -14.06 -6.07 2.49
N ALA A 170 -13.31 -5.59 1.50
CA ALA A 170 -13.64 -5.79 0.09
C ALA A 170 -13.77 -7.27 -0.27
N ILE A 171 -12.82 -8.11 0.15
CA ILE A 171 -12.86 -9.57 -0.09
C ILE A 171 -14.13 -10.20 0.52
N TRP A 172 -14.51 -9.82 1.74
CA TRP A 172 -15.74 -10.34 2.36
C TRP A 172 -17.00 -9.92 1.59
N PHE A 173 -17.12 -8.65 1.21
CA PHE A 173 -18.26 -8.19 0.40
C PHE A 173 -18.28 -8.81 -1.00
N LEU A 174 -17.13 -9.08 -1.58
CA LEU A 174 -17.01 -9.86 -2.81
C LEU A 174 -17.56 -11.27 -2.63
N ALA A 175 -17.12 -11.98 -1.59
CA ALA A 175 -17.60 -13.34 -1.32
C ALA A 175 -19.12 -13.39 -1.09
N PHE A 176 -19.65 -12.46 -0.28
CA PHE A 176 -21.09 -12.34 -0.07
C PHE A 176 -21.84 -11.98 -1.35
N GLY A 177 -21.31 -11.04 -2.15
CA GLY A 177 -21.90 -10.68 -3.43
C GLY A 177 -21.95 -11.87 -4.40
N LEU A 178 -20.88 -12.64 -4.50
CA LEU A 178 -20.85 -13.85 -5.33
C LEU A 178 -21.86 -14.90 -4.87
N LEU A 179 -21.99 -15.10 -3.55
CA LEU A 179 -23.00 -16.00 -3.00
C LEU A 179 -24.43 -15.54 -3.35
N ILE A 180 -24.72 -14.24 -3.25
CA ILE A 180 -26.04 -13.71 -3.62
C ILE A 180 -26.31 -13.90 -5.10
N ILE A 181 -25.35 -13.62 -5.99
CA ILE A 181 -25.49 -13.89 -7.43
C ILE A 181 -25.80 -15.37 -7.66
N PHE A 182 -25.07 -16.27 -7.01
CA PHE A 182 -25.25 -17.71 -7.19
C PHE A 182 -26.67 -18.13 -6.80
N ILE A 183 -27.18 -17.68 -5.65
CA ILE A 183 -28.55 -17.94 -5.21
C ILE A 183 -29.56 -17.34 -6.21
N SER A 184 -29.34 -16.12 -6.68
CA SER A 184 -30.19 -15.48 -7.70
C SER A 184 -30.25 -16.28 -9.00
N THR A 185 -29.12 -16.81 -9.46
CA THR A 185 -29.05 -17.63 -10.68
C THR A 185 -29.79 -18.95 -10.52
N VAL A 186 -29.62 -19.64 -9.38
CA VAL A 186 -30.35 -20.88 -9.10
C VAL A 186 -31.85 -20.61 -9.01
N TYR A 187 -32.25 -19.52 -8.34
CA TYR A 187 -33.66 -19.14 -8.23
C TYR A 187 -34.28 -18.82 -9.60
N TYR A 188 -33.56 -18.07 -10.44
CA TYR A 188 -33.97 -17.80 -11.82
C TYR A 188 -34.15 -19.11 -12.63
N PHE A 189 -33.20 -20.04 -12.54
CA PHE A 189 -33.28 -21.32 -13.25
C PHE A 189 -34.51 -22.14 -12.82
N ILE A 190 -34.80 -22.19 -11.51
CA ILE A 190 -36.00 -22.86 -10.99
C ILE A 190 -37.27 -22.21 -11.53
N LEU A 191 -37.35 -20.87 -11.54
CA LEU A 191 -38.50 -20.16 -12.10
C LEU A 191 -38.67 -20.39 -13.60
N SER A 192 -37.57 -20.50 -14.36
CA SER A 192 -37.63 -20.76 -15.80
C SER A 192 -38.09 -22.17 -16.17
N LEU A 193 -37.99 -23.12 -15.23
CA LEU A 193 -38.43 -24.51 -15.38
C LEU A 193 -39.89 -24.74 -14.97
N LEU A 194 -40.48 -23.82 -14.22
CA LEU A 194 -41.83 -23.88 -13.65
C LEU A 194 -42.85 -23.21 -14.55
#